data_AF-A0A6A3JYY2-F1
#
_entry.id   AF-A0A6A3JYY2-F1
#
_cell.length_a   1.000
_cell.length_b   1.000
_cell.length_c   1.000
_cell.angle_alpha   90.00
_cell.angle_beta   90.00
_cell.angle_gamma   90.00
#
_symmetry.space_group_name_H-M   'P 1'
#
loop_
_entity.id
_entity.type
_entity.pdbx_description
1 polymer ?
#
loop_
_entity_poly.entity_id
_entity_poly.type
_entity_poly.pdbx_seq_one_letter_code
_entity_poly.pdbx_strand_id
1 'polypeptide(L)'
;MVMIEVPDPNILSWRRRGILTQYTPRKGDHEYQTPGFPDYLPQKTEIRYLAQRWTPFEGAYIAFRAKKPWEKMFRSRVRELYFHRRADLDVKVWGMLDEYLEYVRDHAEAFWKVLHWFTIKYKPERDEEDDDLDKYSVSAKLDRERAARHESVGRSMEARIRKYISKGVPASLFEEPGVWKYPVKISHLYLADESTLNAVGKPFSLEEQITLAEQAEPSRTQWTKYCTDAERIAHVVPKELHLKLLPPDERKKNPVSLTL
;
A
#
# COMPACT_ATOMS: atom_id res chain seq x y z
N MET A 1 -19.32 4.88 -10.98
CA MET A 1 -18.84 4.41 -9.66
C MET A 1 -18.76 2.90 -9.74
N VAL A 2 -17.58 2.32 -9.92
CA VAL A 2 -17.42 0.85 -9.91
C VAL A 2 -17.47 0.45 -8.44
N MET A 3 -18.59 -0.09 -7.98
CA MET A 3 -18.71 -0.63 -6.62
C MET A 3 -17.67 -1.75 -6.47
N ILE A 4 -16.77 -1.63 -5.49
CA ILE A 4 -16.08 -2.80 -4.99
C ILE A 4 -17.16 -3.63 -4.31
N GLU A 5 -17.33 -4.89 -4.70
CA GLU A 5 -17.92 -5.88 -3.82
C GLU A 5 -17.00 -5.95 -2.59
N VAL A 6 -17.34 -5.19 -1.54
CA VAL A 6 -16.77 -5.41 -0.21
C VAL A 6 -17.63 -6.52 0.37
N PRO A 7 -17.12 -7.76 0.37
CA PRO A 7 -17.90 -8.89 0.81
C PRO A 7 -18.20 -8.74 2.30
N ASP A 8 -19.40 -9.12 2.71
CA ASP A 8 -19.77 -9.26 4.11
C ASP A 8 -18.69 -10.08 4.85
N PRO A 9 -18.38 -9.79 6.13
CA PRO A 9 -17.42 -10.57 6.91
C PRO A 9 -17.68 -12.09 6.92
N ASN A 10 -18.92 -12.53 6.67
CA ASN A 10 -19.30 -13.95 6.60
C ASN A 10 -19.01 -14.60 5.23
N ILE A 11 -18.63 -13.81 4.22
CA ILE A 11 -18.29 -14.32 2.89
C ILE A 11 -16.81 -14.71 2.88
N LEU A 12 -16.55 -16.00 2.67
CA LEU A 12 -15.20 -16.56 2.64
C LEU A 12 -14.42 -16.16 1.38
N SER A 13 -15.12 -15.99 0.25
CA SER A 13 -14.51 -15.64 -1.04
C SER A 13 -15.49 -14.95 -1.98
N TRP A 14 -15.01 -14.07 -2.85
CA TRP A 14 -15.78 -13.30 -3.83
C TRP A 14 -14.97 -13.06 -5.11
N ARG A 15 -15.59 -12.54 -6.17
CA ARG A 15 -14.87 -12.24 -7.41
C ARG A 15 -14.46 -10.78 -7.47
N ARG A 16 -13.16 -10.53 -7.64
CA ARG A 16 -12.62 -9.20 -7.93
C ARG A 16 -12.07 -9.19 -9.34
N ARG A 17 -12.72 -8.41 -10.24
CA ARG A 17 -12.39 -8.37 -11.68
C ARG A 17 -12.34 -9.78 -12.30
N GLY A 18 -13.32 -10.62 -11.94
CA GLY A 18 -13.41 -12.00 -12.40
C GLY A 18 -12.45 -12.99 -11.72
N ILE A 19 -11.54 -12.55 -10.84
CA ILE A 19 -10.59 -13.43 -10.12
C ILE A 19 -11.18 -13.81 -8.77
N LEU A 20 -11.28 -15.12 -8.48
CA LEU A 20 -11.75 -15.56 -7.16
C LEU A 20 -10.72 -15.18 -6.08
N THR A 21 -11.20 -14.43 -5.11
CA THR A 21 -10.44 -13.74 -4.06
C THR A 21 -10.98 -14.19 -2.70
N GLN A 22 -10.12 -14.26 -1.70
CA GLN A 22 -10.49 -14.61 -0.34
C GLN A 22 -9.76 -13.69 0.64
N TYR A 23 -10.32 -13.57 1.85
CA TYR A 23 -9.58 -12.98 2.96
C TYR A 23 -8.30 -13.78 3.21
N THR A 24 -7.23 -13.10 3.60
CA THR A 24 -5.96 -13.78 3.84
C THR A 24 -6.14 -14.80 4.97
N PRO A 25 -5.90 -16.11 4.75
CA PRO A 25 -6.12 -17.11 5.77
C PRO A 25 -5.32 -16.81 7.03
N ARG A 26 -5.97 -16.94 8.19
CA ARG A 26 -5.29 -17.02 9.48
C ARG A 26 -4.58 -18.38 9.53
N LYS A 27 -3.26 -18.38 9.69
CA LYS A 27 -2.50 -19.61 9.96
C LYS A 27 -1.75 -19.39 11.27
N GLY A 28 -2.12 -20.11 12.33
CA GLY A 28 -1.50 -19.98 13.65
C GLY A 28 -1.45 -18.53 14.17
N ASP A 29 -0.33 -18.14 14.76
CA ASP A 29 -0.06 -16.79 15.28
C ASP A 29 0.39 -15.78 14.20
N HIS A 30 0.22 -16.08 12.91
CA HIS A 30 0.68 -15.16 11.86
C HIS A 30 0.03 -13.77 11.99
N GLU A 31 0.86 -12.76 11.71
CA GLU A 31 0.53 -11.35 11.89
C GLU A 31 -0.78 -10.97 11.16
N TYR A 32 -1.65 -10.29 11.91
CA TYR A 32 -2.78 -9.57 11.35
C TYR A 32 -2.26 -8.59 10.30
N GLN A 33 -3.04 -8.38 9.23
CA GLN A 33 -2.74 -7.26 8.33
C GLN A 33 -2.76 -5.97 9.17
N THR A 34 -1.84 -5.07 8.85
CA THR A 34 -1.82 -3.75 9.48
C THR A 34 -3.19 -3.09 9.31
N PRO A 35 -3.84 -2.59 10.38
CA PRO A 35 -5.19 -2.06 10.30
C PRO A 35 -5.36 -1.02 9.19
N GLY A 36 -6.48 -1.13 8.46
CA GLY A 36 -6.86 -0.21 7.38
C GLY A 36 -6.30 -0.57 6.00
N PHE A 37 -5.35 -1.51 5.89
CA PHE A 37 -4.86 -1.99 4.59
C PHE A 37 -5.67 -3.20 4.07
N PRO A 38 -5.70 -3.42 2.74
CA PRO A 38 -6.37 -4.59 2.15
C PRO A 38 -5.86 -5.91 2.74
N ASP A 39 -6.75 -6.74 3.29
CA ASP A 39 -6.42 -8.05 3.88
C ASP A 39 -7.02 -9.22 3.08
N TYR A 40 -6.81 -9.21 1.78
CA TYR A 40 -7.29 -10.26 0.88
C TYR A 40 -6.28 -10.57 -0.21
N LEU A 41 -6.39 -11.77 -0.77
CA LEU A 41 -5.49 -12.30 -1.79
C LEU A 41 -6.23 -13.16 -2.81
N PRO A 42 -5.73 -13.25 -4.05
CA PRO A 42 -6.28 -14.15 -5.06
C PRO A 42 -6.10 -15.60 -4.60
N GLN A 43 -7.10 -16.45 -4.80
CA GLN A 43 -6.95 -17.87 -4.52
C GLN A 43 -5.80 -18.44 -5.37
N LYS A 44 -5.07 -19.41 -4.81
CA LYS A 44 -3.86 -19.98 -5.45
C LYS A 44 -4.15 -20.50 -6.86
N THR A 45 -5.32 -21.09 -7.07
CA THR A 45 -5.78 -21.62 -8.36
C THR A 45 -6.03 -20.52 -9.41
N GLU A 46 -6.26 -19.28 -8.98
CA GLU A 46 -6.61 -18.15 -9.84
C GLU A 46 -5.43 -17.23 -10.15
N ILE A 47 -4.31 -17.38 -9.42
CA ILE A 47 -3.11 -16.55 -9.62
C ILE A 47 -2.64 -16.60 -11.07
N ARG A 48 -2.77 -17.75 -11.74
CA ARG A 48 -2.43 -17.89 -13.16
C ARG A 48 -3.22 -16.94 -14.07
N TYR A 49 -4.53 -16.83 -13.87
CA TYR A 49 -5.38 -15.96 -14.67
C TYR A 49 -5.05 -14.49 -14.43
N LEU A 50 -4.69 -14.14 -13.19
CA LEU A 50 -4.25 -12.79 -12.89
C LEU A 50 -2.85 -12.50 -13.48
N ALA A 51 -1.95 -13.48 -13.50
CA ALA A 51 -0.64 -13.36 -14.12
C ALA A 51 -0.74 -13.21 -15.64
N GLN A 52 -1.64 -13.95 -16.32
CA GLN A 52 -1.86 -13.83 -17.77
C GLN A 52 -2.21 -12.41 -18.21
N ARG A 53 -2.84 -11.62 -17.34
CA ARG A 53 -3.18 -10.21 -17.60
C ARG A 53 -1.99 -9.26 -17.54
N TRP A 54 -0.80 -9.71 -17.10
CA TRP A 54 0.37 -8.86 -16.93
C TRP A 54 1.00 -8.39 -18.25
N THR A 55 1.15 -9.29 -19.21
CA THR A 55 1.99 -9.08 -20.40
C THR A 55 1.67 -7.78 -21.16
N PRO A 56 0.40 -7.42 -21.42
CA PRO A 56 0.07 -6.16 -22.10
C PRO A 56 0.51 -4.89 -21.34
N PHE A 57 0.73 -4.99 -20.02
CA PHE A 57 1.06 -3.86 -19.16
C PHE A 57 2.52 -3.77 -18.76
N GLU A 58 3.40 -4.70 -19.14
CA GLU A 58 4.81 -4.68 -18.71
C GLU A 58 5.50 -3.36 -19.09
N GLY A 59 5.41 -2.96 -20.36
CA GLY A 59 5.99 -1.71 -20.84
C GLY A 59 5.38 -0.47 -20.17
N ALA A 60 4.06 -0.46 -19.99
CA ALA A 60 3.36 0.62 -19.28
C ALA A 60 3.80 0.71 -17.82
N TYR A 61 4.02 -0.41 -17.15
CA TYR A 61 4.51 -0.45 -15.76
C TYR A 61 5.93 0.09 -15.65
N ILE A 62 6.82 -0.26 -16.58
CA ILE A 62 8.19 0.28 -16.62
C ILE A 62 8.15 1.80 -16.80
N ALA A 63 7.40 2.29 -17.78
CA ALA A 63 7.23 3.72 -18.04
C ALA A 63 6.60 4.45 -16.85
N PHE A 64 5.60 3.85 -16.19
CA PHE A 64 4.98 4.39 -15.00
C PHE A 64 5.96 4.47 -13.82
N ARG A 65 6.76 3.42 -13.61
CA ARG A 65 7.74 3.36 -12.53
C ARG A 65 8.84 4.41 -12.70
N ALA A 66 9.24 4.69 -13.94
CA ALA A 66 10.22 5.75 -14.25
C ALA A 66 9.74 7.15 -13.80
N LYS A 67 8.43 7.38 -13.70
CA LYS A 67 7.84 8.63 -13.16
C LYS A 67 7.95 8.74 -11.63
N LYS A 68 8.46 7.71 -10.95
CA LYS A 68 8.64 7.64 -9.49
C LYS A 68 7.37 8.02 -8.70
N PRO A 69 6.24 7.31 -8.90
CA PRO A 69 4.95 7.64 -8.28
C PRO A 69 5.01 7.71 -6.74
N TRP A 70 5.90 6.95 -6.12
CA TRP A 70 6.11 6.98 -4.66
C TRP A 70 6.65 8.31 -4.13
N GLU A 71 7.45 9.05 -4.91
CA GLU A 71 7.91 10.38 -4.49
C GLU A 71 6.71 11.34 -4.40
N LYS A 72 5.81 11.28 -5.39
CA LYS A 72 4.56 12.05 -5.36
C LYS A 72 3.68 11.63 -4.18
N MET A 73 3.52 10.32 -3.95
CA MET A 73 2.77 9.80 -2.81
C MET A 73 3.32 10.35 -1.49
N PHE A 74 4.64 10.34 -1.30
CA PHE A 74 5.28 10.83 -0.06
C PHE A 74 5.17 12.35 0.09
N ARG A 75 5.32 13.12 -1.00
CA ARG A 75 5.17 14.58 -0.95
C ARG A 75 3.75 15.01 -0.59
N SER A 76 2.74 14.22 -0.99
CA SER A 76 1.32 14.46 -0.70
C SER A 76 0.86 13.98 0.68
N ARG A 77 1.78 13.45 1.51
CA ARG A 77 1.42 12.95 2.83
C ARG A 77 0.82 14.00 3.74
N VAL A 78 0.06 13.54 4.74
CA VAL A 78 -0.33 14.39 5.88
C VAL A 78 0.93 14.88 6.58
N ARG A 79 1.06 16.20 6.73
CA ARG A 79 2.23 16.83 7.33
C ARG A 79 1.96 17.40 8.71
N GLU A 80 0.80 17.13 9.28
CA GLU A 80 0.34 17.66 10.56
C GLU A 80 0.04 16.50 11.51
N LEU A 81 0.37 16.70 12.79
CA LEU A 81 -0.02 15.78 13.86
C LEU A 81 -1.49 16.03 14.21
N TYR A 82 -2.26 14.96 14.31
CA TYR A 82 -3.69 15.00 14.54
C TYR A 82 -4.03 14.98 16.02
N PHE A 83 -3.20 14.35 16.86
CA PHE A 83 -3.51 14.17 18.29
C PHE A 83 -2.31 14.31 19.24
N HIS A 84 -1.12 14.63 18.71
CA HIS A 84 0.02 15.10 19.50
C HIS A 84 0.34 16.56 19.22
N ARG A 85 0.70 17.31 20.27
CA ARG A 85 1.28 18.64 20.10
C ARG A 85 2.79 18.55 20.02
N ARG A 86 3.38 19.38 19.19
CA ARG A 86 4.84 19.48 19.10
C ARG A 86 5.47 19.99 20.39
N ALA A 87 4.80 20.87 21.10
CA ALA A 87 5.28 21.41 22.36
C ALA A 87 5.40 20.35 23.47
N ASP A 88 4.68 19.23 23.33
CA ASP A 88 4.58 18.20 24.37
C ASP A 88 5.61 17.06 24.18
N LEU A 89 6.33 17.01 23.04
CA LEU A 89 7.39 16.01 22.84
C LEU A 89 8.78 16.62 23.02
N ASP A 90 9.68 15.86 23.63
CA ASP A 90 11.06 16.28 23.83
C ASP A 90 11.87 16.27 22.51
N VAL A 91 13.01 16.98 22.54
CA VAL A 91 13.93 17.13 21.40
C VAL A 91 14.44 15.78 20.87
N LYS A 92 14.57 14.77 21.75
CA LYS A 92 15.04 13.44 21.38
C LYS A 92 13.97 12.68 20.59
N VAL A 93 12.69 12.76 20.99
CA VAL A 93 11.56 12.19 20.24
C VAL A 93 11.45 12.84 18.86
N TRP A 94 11.69 14.15 18.74
CA TRP A 94 11.74 14.83 17.44
C TRP A 94 12.80 14.27 16.51
N GLY A 95 14.05 14.17 16.99
CA GLY A 95 15.14 13.63 16.18
C GLY A 95 14.85 12.19 15.72
N MET A 96 14.23 11.39 16.57
CA MET A 96 13.84 10.01 16.23
C MET A 96 12.69 9.94 15.23
N LEU A 97 11.70 10.84 15.34
CA LEU A 97 10.61 10.92 14.38
C LEU A 97 11.11 11.37 13.01
N ASP A 98 12.00 12.37 12.95
CA ASP A 98 12.62 12.81 11.70
C ASP A 98 13.44 11.67 11.07
N GLU A 99 14.27 10.94 11.85
CA GLU A 99 15.01 9.75 11.37
C GLU A 99 14.05 8.68 10.80
N TYR A 100 12.91 8.44 11.45
CA TYR A 100 11.89 7.52 10.94
C TYR A 100 11.30 8.00 9.61
N LEU A 101 10.98 9.28 9.48
CA LEU A 101 10.37 9.84 8.27
C LEU A 101 11.34 9.92 7.10
N GLU A 102 12.62 10.18 7.36
CA GLU A 102 13.70 10.06 6.37
C GLU A 102 13.79 8.63 5.85
N TYR A 103 13.74 7.64 6.77
CA TYR A 103 13.71 6.24 6.37
C TYR A 103 12.49 5.92 5.49
N VAL A 104 11.30 6.38 5.87
CA VAL A 104 10.07 6.20 5.06
C VAL A 104 10.21 6.87 3.69
N ARG A 105 10.74 8.09 3.61
CA ARG A 105 11.01 8.81 2.36
C ARG A 105 11.91 7.99 1.44
N ASP A 106 13.05 7.54 1.97
CA ASP A 106 14.08 6.84 1.22
C ASP A 106 13.59 5.46 0.73
N HIS A 107 12.61 4.88 1.43
CA HIS A 107 12.01 3.59 1.12
C HIS A 107 10.59 3.70 0.57
N ALA A 108 10.13 4.90 0.16
CA ALA A 108 8.76 5.12 -0.30
C ALA A 108 8.40 4.23 -1.51
N GLU A 109 9.38 3.87 -2.34
CA GLU A 109 9.19 2.90 -3.42
C GLU A 109 8.72 1.53 -2.90
N ALA A 110 9.27 1.05 -1.78
CA ALA A 110 8.89 -0.20 -1.16
C ALA A 110 7.44 -0.15 -0.64
N PHE A 111 7.06 0.97 -0.01
CA PHE A 111 5.68 1.23 0.44
C PHE A 111 4.71 1.23 -0.73
N TRP A 112 5.03 1.95 -1.81
CA TRP A 112 4.16 2.00 -2.97
C TRP A 112 4.01 0.61 -3.62
N LYS A 113 5.10 -0.14 -3.78
CA LYS A 113 5.10 -1.48 -4.39
C LYS A 113 4.31 -2.51 -3.59
N VAL A 114 4.39 -2.49 -2.26
CA VAL A 114 3.64 -3.42 -1.40
C VAL A 114 2.14 -3.09 -1.42
N LEU A 115 1.78 -1.80 -1.55
CA LEU A 115 0.40 -1.33 -1.63
C LEU A 115 -0.24 -1.50 -3.02
N HIS A 116 0.58 -1.68 -4.06
CA HIS A 116 0.17 -1.85 -5.45
C HIS A 116 0.76 -3.14 -6.02
N TRP A 117 0.52 -4.26 -5.35
CA TRP A 117 1.19 -5.50 -5.71
C TRP A 117 0.55 -6.16 -6.95
N PHE A 118 1.17 -5.98 -8.11
CA PHE A 118 0.81 -6.69 -9.35
C PHE A 118 1.32 -8.13 -9.34
N THR A 119 0.52 -9.07 -9.84
CA THR A 119 0.96 -10.44 -10.15
C THR A 119 1.65 -10.43 -11.51
N ILE A 120 2.97 -10.63 -11.51
CA ILE A 120 3.79 -10.61 -12.72
C ILE A 120 3.86 -12.03 -13.31
N LYS A 121 3.67 -12.17 -14.63
CA LYS A 121 3.99 -13.40 -15.35
C LYS A 121 5.46 -13.40 -15.72
N TYR A 122 6.26 -14.18 -14.98
CA TYR A 122 7.72 -14.22 -15.12
C TYR A 122 8.27 -15.59 -15.57
N LYS A 123 7.39 -16.53 -15.91
CA LYS A 123 7.73 -17.87 -16.39
C LYS A 123 6.57 -18.45 -17.20
N PRO A 124 6.82 -19.42 -18.10
CA PRO A 124 5.76 -20.14 -18.80
C PRO A 124 4.85 -20.89 -17.82
N GLU A 125 3.62 -21.11 -18.27
CA GLU A 125 2.72 -22.08 -17.63
C GLU A 125 3.16 -23.51 -17.96
N ARG A 126 2.63 -24.51 -17.25
CA ARG A 126 3.06 -25.91 -17.40
C ARG A 126 2.84 -26.43 -18.83
N ASP A 127 1.84 -25.89 -19.49
CA ASP A 127 1.35 -26.21 -20.83
C ASP A 127 1.78 -25.19 -21.90
N GLU A 128 2.63 -24.21 -21.55
CA GLU A 128 3.23 -23.29 -22.50
C GLU A 128 4.62 -23.75 -22.89
N GLU A 129 4.91 -23.76 -24.19
CA GLU A 129 6.26 -23.97 -24.72
C GLU A 129 7.19 -22.82 -24.29
N ASP A 130 8.39 -23.18 -23.83
CA ASP A 130 9.43 -22.25 -23.35
C ASP A 130 10.54 -22.10 -24.39
N ASP A 131 10.13 -21.84 -25.63
CA ASP A 131 11.04 -21.80 -26.78
C ASP A 131 11.87 -20.49 -26.84
N ASP A 132 11.47 -19.49 -26.04
CA ASP A 132 12.15 -18.21 -25.90
C ASP A 132 12.55 -17.98 -24.44
N LEU A 133 13.81 -18.34 -24.13
CA LEU A 133 14.42 -18.20 -22.81
C LEU A 133 14.42 -16.75 -22.29
N ASP A 134 14.34 -15.76 -23.19
CA ASP A 134 14.41 -14.34 -22.84
C ASP A 134 13.04 -13.68 -22.68
N LYS A 135 11.96 -14.33 -23.13
CA LYS A 135 10.57 -13.83 -23.11
C LYS A 135 10.15 -13.22 -21.78
N TYR A 136 10.55 -13.84 -20.67
CA TYR A 136 10.17 -13.42 -19.33
C TYR A 136 11.30 -12.76 -18.53
N SER A 137 12.47 -12.53 -19.13
CA SER A 137 13.65 -12.01 -18.44
C SER A 137 13.40 -10.69 -17.71
N VAL A 138 12.70 -9.75 -18.37
CA VAL A 138 12.32 -8.45 -17.81
C VAL A 138 11.36 -8.63 -16.64
N SER A 139 10.26 -9.35 -16.84
CA SER A 139 9.28 -9.69 -15.79
C SER A 139 9.93 -10.39 -14.59
N ALA A 140 10.81 -11.36 -14.80
CA ALA A 140 11.52 -12.07 -13.74
C ALA A 140 12.43 -11.14 -12.93
N LYS A 141 13.12 -10.21 -13.60
CA LYS A 141 13.90 -9.18 -12.92
C LYS A 141 13.00 -8.26 -12.08
N LEU A 142 11.88 -7.80 -12.64
CA LEU A 142 10.93 -6.95 -11.94
C LEU A 142 10.35 -7.62 -10.69
N ASP A 143 9.93 -8.88 -10.80
CA ASP A 143 9.40 -9.65 -9.68
C ASP A 143 10.44 -9.81 -8.56
N ARG A 144 11.67 -10.22 -8.92
CA ARG A 144 12.79 -10.36 -7.97
C ARG A 144 13.13 -9.05 -7.24
N GLU A 145 13.25 -7.95 -7.98
CA GLU A 145 13.56 -6.64 -7.40
C GLU A 145 12.47 -6.14 -6.43
N ARG A 146 11.20 -6.45 -6.74
CA ARG A 146 10.07 -6.09 -5.88
C ARG A 146 10.05 -6.96 -4.62
N ALA A 147 10.24 -8.27 -4.76
CA ALA A 147 10.29 -9.22 -3.64
C ALA A 147 11.44 -8.90 -2.68
N ALA A 148 12.66 -8.71 -3.18
CA ALA A 148 13.83 -8.39 -2.36
C ALA A 148 13.65 -7.08 -1.58
N ARG A 149 13.05 -6.07 -2.21
CA ARG A 149 12.79 -4.77 -1.56
C ARG A 149 11.70 -4.87 -0.49
N HIS A 150 10.63 -5.62 -0.75
CA HIS A 150 9.61 -5.90 0.25
C HIS A 150 10.20 -6.66 1.44
N GLU A 151 11.00 -7.68 1.19
CA GLU A 151 11.71 -8.44 2.24
C GLU A 151 12.61 -7.56 3.11
N SER A 152 13.42 -6.70 2.49
CA SER A 152 14.34 -5.81 3.20
C SER A 152 13.63 -4.80 4.10
N VAL A 153 12.51 -4.22 3.64
CA VAL A 153 11.81 -3.14 4.36
C VAL A 153 10.77 -3.72 5.31
N GLY A 154 9.95 -4.66 4.85
CA GLY A 154 8.85 -5.23 5.62
C GLY A 154 9.33 -5.93 6.89
N ARG A 155 10.34 -6.81 6.78
CA ARG A 155 10.85 -7.57 7.94
C ARG A 155 11.48 -6.70 9.01
N SER A 156 12.01 -5.53 8.65
CA SER A 156 12.68 -4.64 9.60
C SER A 156 11.77 -3.56 10.17
N MET A 157 10.58 -3.34 9.60
CA MET A 157 9.71 -2.22 9.99
C MET A 157 9.20 -2.37 11.42
N GLU A 158 8.64 -3.51 11.79
CA GLU A 158 8.08 -3.70 13.12
C GLU A 158 9.19 -3.61 14.19
N ALA A 159 10.32 -4.26 13.96
CA ALA A 159 11.48 -4.17 14.83
C ALA A 159 11.99 -2.73 14.99
N ARG A 160 11.96 -1.94 13.90
CA ARG A 160 12.31 -0.52 13.91
C ARG A 160 11.34 0.28 14.79
N ILE A 161 10.02 0.10 14.62
CA ILE A 161 9.00 0.76 15.45
C ILE A 161 9.20 0.39 16.92
N ARG A 162 9.35 -0.90 17.24
CA ARG A 162 9.60 -1.38 18.62
C ARG A 162 10.86 -0.75 19.22
N LYS A 163 11.94 -0.59 18.45
CA LYS A 163 13.18 0.07 18.88
C LYS A 163 12.99 1.56 19.19
N TYR A 164 12.17 2.26 18.42
CA TYR A 164 11.85 3.67 18.73
C TYR A 164 11.02 3.78 20.00
N ILE A 165 10.02 2.91 20.17
CA ILE A 165 9.19 2.86 21.37
C ILE A 165 10.06 2.56 22.61
N SER A 166 10.97 1.59 22.54
CA SER A 166 11.86 1.27 23.66
C SER A 166 12.83 2.40 24.02
N LYS A 167 13.05 3.35 23.10
CA LYS A 167 13.89 4.54 23.32
C LYS A 167 13.10 5.75 23.86
N GLY A 168 11.79 5.61 24.06
CA GLY A 168 10.92 6.63 24.64
C GLY A 168 9.98 7.32 23.67
N VAL A 169 9.92 6.92 22.39
CA VAL A 169 8.94 7.46 21.44
C VAL A 169 7.54 6.91 21.80
N PRO A 170 6.53 7.77 22.08
CA PRO A 170 5.17 7.32 22.32
C PRO A 170 4.65 6.42 21.19
N ALA A 171 4.13 5.23 21.53
CA ALA A 171 3.59 4.30 20.54
C ALA A 171 2.46 4.93 19.70
N SER A 172 1.68 5.83 20.31
CA SER A 172 0.62 6.57 19.64
C SER A 172 1.12 7.46 18.49
N LEU A 173 2.39 7.87 18.45
CA LEU A 173 2.93 8.64 17.32
C LEU A 173 2.95 7.83 16.02
N PHE A 174 3.07 6.50 16.09
CA PHE A 174 2.99 5.63 14.91
C PHE A 174 1.54 5.40 14.43
N GLU A 175 0.57 5.93 15.16
CA GLU A 175 -0.84 6.00 14.74
C GLU A 175 -1.18 7.34 14.08
N GLU A 176 -0.25 8.30 14.04
CA GLU A 176 -0.46 9.59 13.38
C GLU A 176 -0.53 9.42 11.86
N PRO A 177 -1.49 10.06 11.16
CA PRO A 177 -1.67 9.80 9.73
C PRO A 177 -0.47 10.20 8.86
N GLY A 178 0.35 11.16 9.32
CA GLY A 178 1.59 11.55 8.65
C GLY A 178 2.77 10.59 8.88
N VAL A 179 2.62 9.64 9.80
CA VAL A 179 3.64 8.66 10.19
C VAL A 179 3.24 7.32 9.60
N TRP A 180 3.65 7.10 8.34
CA TRP A 180 3.20 5.94 7.58
C TRP A 180 3.61 4.62 8.22
N LYS A 181 2.71 3.65 8.16
CA LYS A 181 2.95 2.25 8.55
C LYS A 181 3.14 1.39 7.31
N TYR A 182 4.06 0.44 7.39
CA TYR A 182 4.25 -0.56 6.34
C TYR A 182 3.22 -1.68 6.53
N PRO A 183 2.50 -2.09 5.47
CA PRO A 183 1.58 -3.21 5.58
C PRO A 183 2.37 -4.51 5.79
N VAL A 184 1.92 -5.30 6.77
CA VAL A 184 2.47 -6.64 7.04
C VAL A 184 2.37 -7.53 5.80
N LYS A 185 1.23 -7.50 5.11
CA LYS A 185 0.96 -8.34 3.93
C LYS A 185 0.91 -7.51 2.65
N ILE A 186 1.34 -8.10 1.54
CA ILE A 186 1.21 -7.51 0.20
C ILE A 186 -0.26 -7.19 -0.12
N SER A 187 -0.52 -5.99 -0.66
CA SER A 187 -1.85 -5.57 -1.08
C SER A 187 -2.00 -5.79 -2.59
N HIS A 188 -2.59 -6.93 -2.96
CA HIS A 188 -2.77 -7.30 -4.36
C HIS A 188 -3.57 -6.26 -5.15
N LEU A 189 -3.09 -5.95 -6.35
CA LEU A 189 -3.80 -5.15 -7.35
C LEU A 189 -4.20 -6.06 -8.52
N TYR A 190 -5.49 -6.02 -8.84
CA TYR A 190 -6.11 -6.91 -9.80
C TYR A 190 -6.19 -6.21 -11.15
N LEU A 191 -5.33 -6.59 -12.09
CA LEU A 191 -5.44 -6.10 -13.46
C LEU A 191 -6.77 -6.58 -14.05
N ALA A 192 -7.44 -5.70 -14.78
CA ALA A 192 -8.61 -6.04 -15.56
C ALA A 192 -8.19 -6.94 -16.72
N ASP A 193 -9.11 -7.80 -17.15
CA ASP A 193 -8.94 -8.51 -18.40
C ASP A 193 -9.00 -7.51 -19.57
N GLU A 194 -8.29 -7.77 -20.66
CA GLU A 194 -8.30 -6.89 -21.84
C GLU A 194 -9.71 -6.77 -22.47
N SER A 195 -10.54 -7.80 -22.31
CA SER A 195 -11.95 -7.77 -22.71
C SER A 195 -12.82 -6.84 -21.84
N THR A 196 -12.32 -6.39 -20.68
CA THR A 196 -13.05 -5.47 -19.79
C THR A 196 -12.85 -4.03 -20.28
N LEU A 197 -13.91 -3.46 -20.84
CA LEU A 197 -13.89 -2.12 -21.43
C LEU A 197 -14.33 -1.05 -20.44
N ASN A 198 -13.75 0.15 -20.59
CA ASN A 198 -14.14 1.36 -19.88
C ASN A 198 -15.40 1.98 -20.53
N ALA A 199 -15.86 3.12 -19.98
CA ALA A 199 -17.09 3.79 -20.44
C ALA A 199 -17.06 4.26 -21.90
N VAL A 200 -15.87 4.36 -22.52
CA VAL A 200 -15.70 4.73 -23.93
C VAL A 200 -15.45 3.51 -24.83
N GLY A 201 -15.63 2.30 -24.31
CA GLY A 201 -15.49 1.06 -25.07
C GLY A 201 -14.04 0.64 -25.34
N LYS A 202 -13.07 1.09 -24.54
CA LYS A 202 -11.65 0.73 -24.68
C LYS A 202 -11.14 -0.07 -23.48
N PRO A 203 -10.14 -0.95 -23.64
CA PRO A 203 -9.47 -1.57 -22.50
C PRO A 203 -8.89 -0.51 -21.55
N PHE A 204 -8.91 -0.79 -20.24
CA PHE A 204 -8.35 0.13 -19.24
C PHE A 204 -6.83 0.21 -19.34
N SER A 205 -6.28 1.42 -19.42
CA SER A 205 -4.84 1.66 -19.25
C SER A 205 -4.36 1.32 -17.84
N LEU A 206 -3.06 1.08 -17.67
CA LEU A 206 -2.48 0.79 -16.35
C LEU A 206 -2.75 1.91 -15.34
N GLU A 207 -2.56 3.16 -15.74
CA GLU A 207 -2.79 4.35 -14.91
C GLU A 207 -4.25 4.49 -14.47
N GLU A 208 -5.22 4.21 -15.35
CA GLU A 208 -6.65 4.18 -14.99
C GLU A 208 -6.92 3.09 -13.95
N GLN A 209 -6.35 1.89 -14.14
CA GLN A 209 -6.55 0.79 -13.21
C GLN A 209 -5.95 1.07 -11.83
N ILE A 210 -4.76 1.68 -11.76
CA ILE A 210 -4.15 2.15 -10.51
C ILE A 210 -5.06 3.20 -9.86
N THR A 211 -5.49 4.20 -10.63
CA THR A 211 -6.35 5.29 -10.13
C THR A 211 -7.65 4.75 -9.54
N LEU A 212 -8.32 3.83 -10.24
CA LEU A 212 -9.53 3.19 -9.77
C LEU A 212 -9.28 2.37 -8.49
N ALA A 213 -8.15 1.66 -8.41
CA ALA A 213 -7.78 0.94 -7.19
C ALA A 213 -7.51 1.88 -6.01
N GLU A 214 -6.80 2.99 -6.21
CA GLU A 214 -6.52 4.01 -5.20
C GLU A 214 -7.81 4.71 -4.72
N GLN A 215 -8.72 5.06 -5.63
CA GLN A 215 -10.01 5.69 -5.28
C GLN A 215 -10.88 4.77 -4.45
N ALA A 216 -10.87 3.49 -4.79
CA ALA A 216 -11.73 2.52 -4.17
C ALA A 216 -11.13 2.01 -2.85
N GLU A 217 -9.80 2.08 -2.68
CA GLU A 217 -9.07 1.75 -1.46
C GLU A 217 -8.01 2.81 -1.14
N PRO A 218 -8.41 3.94 -0.51
CA PRO A 218 -7.51 5.07 -0.25
C PRO A 218 -6.27 4.72 0.60
N SER A 219 -6.31 3.64 1.38
CA SER A 219 -5.17 3.12 2.14
C SER A 219 -3.99 2.73 1.25
N ARG A 220 -4.22 2.40 -0.04
CA ARG A 220 -3.14 2.18 -1.02
C ARG A 220 -2.24 3.40 -1.21
N THR A 221 -2.77 4.59 -0.92
CA THR A 221 -2.03 5.85 -0.96
C THR A 221 -1.65 6.35 0.42
N GLN A 222 -1.70 5.51 1.47
CA GLN A 222 -1.56 5.94 2.87
C GLN A 222 -2.56 7.04 3.24
N TRP A 223 -3.78 6.97 2.68
CA TRP A 223 -4.86 7.95 2.89
C TRP A 223 -4.50 9.39 2.51
N THR A 224 -3.50 9.57 1.66
CA THR A 224 -3.03 10.87 1.18
C THR A 224 -3.85 11.40 0.02
N LYS A 225 -4.48 10.50 -0.73
CA LYS A 225 -5.26 10.80 -1.93
C LYS A 225 -6.63 10.13 -1.80
N TYR A 226 -7.65 10.77 -2.39
CA TYR A 226 -9.03 10.25 -2.42
C TYR A 226 -9.64 10.00 -1.02
N CYS A 227 -9.16 10.72 -0.02
CA CYS A 227 -9.64 10.64 1.36
C CYS A 227 -9.69 12.04 1.96
N THR A 228 -10.87 12.46 2.38
CA THR A 228 -11.10 13.70 3.14
C THR A 228 -10.52 13.59 4.55
N ASP A 229 -10.42 14.72 5.25
CA ASP A 229 -9.95 14.73 6.65
C ASP A 229 -10.84 13.88 7.56
N ALA A 230 -12.15 14.00 7.41
CA ALA A 230 -13.12 13.25 8.19
C ALA A 230 -13.04 11.74 7.92
N GLU A 231 -12.94 11.33 6.65
CA GLU A 231 -12.75 9.92 6.28
C GLU A 231 -11.43 9.37 6.85
N ARG A 232 -10.35 10.16 6.79
CA ARG A 232 -9.06 9.75 7.35
C ARG A 232 -9.15 9.52 8.85
N ILE A 233 -9.81 10.42 9.59
CA ILE A 233 -10.03 10.25 11.03
C ILE A 233 -10.83 8.98 11.31
N ALA A 234 -11.89 8.72 10.54
CA ALA A 234 -12.76 7.57 10.72
C ALA A 234 -12.03 6.23 10.45
N HIS A 235 -11.10 6.21 9.49
CA HIS A 235 -10.45 4.97 9.03
C HIS A 235 -9.05 4.72 9.59
N VAL A 236 -8.28 5.77 9.88
CA VAL A 236 -6.86 5.68 10.26
C VAL A 236 -6.66 5.83 11.75
N VAL A 237 -7.39 6.78 12.37
CA VAL A 237 -7.18 7.10 13.79
C VAL A 237 -7.93 6.09 14.65
N PRO A 238 -7.24 5.34 15.54
CA PRO A 238 -7.90 4.45 16.49
C PRO A 238 -8.95 5.19 17.32
N LYS A 239 -10.09 4.53 17.61
CA LYS A 239 -11.23 5.16 18.30
C LYS A 239 -10.83 5.72 19.67
N GLU A 240 -9.87 5.09 20.33
CA GLU A 240 -9.33 5.48 21.63
C GLU A 240 -8.59 6.81 21.56
N LEU A 241 -8.11 7.20 20.37
CA LEU A 241 -7.39 8.45 20.11
C LEU A 241 -8.31 9.56 19.58
N HIS A 242 -9.59 9.27 19.27
CA HIS A 242 -10.54 10.28 18.79
C HIS A 242 -10.75 11.41 19.81
N LEU A 243 -10.72 11.08 21.11
CA LEU A 243 -10.83 12.07 22.19
C LEU A 243 -9.61 13.01 22.30
N LYS A 244 -8.50 12.67 21.65
CA LYS A 244 -7.26 13.45 21.65
C LYS A 244 -7.09 14.28 20.38
N LEU A 245 -8.03 14.23 19.44
CA LEU A 245 -7.94 14.96 18.18
C LEU A 245 -7.84 16.47 18.44
N LEU A 246 -6.79 17.07 17.90
CA LEU A 246 -6.61 18.51 17.85
C LEU A 246 -7.60 19.13 16.84
N PRO A 247 -8.11 20.33 17.10
CA PRO A 247 -8.84 21.11 16.11
C PRO A 247 -7.98 21.41 14.87
N PRO A 248 -8.57 21.57 13.67
CA PRO A 248 -7.82 21.78 12.43
C PRO A 248 -6.81 22.95 12.50
N ASP A 249 -7.16 24.07 13.12
CA ASP A 249 -6.25 25.21 13.24
C ASP A 249 -5.11 24.99 14.22
N GLU A 250 -5.26 24.04 15.14
CA GLU A 250 -4.19 23.60 16.02
C GLU A 250 -3.26 22.60 15.32
N ARG A 251 -3.80 21.67 14.50
CA ARG A 251 -2.98 20.73 13.71
C ARG A 251 -1.97 21.44 12.81
N LYS A 252 -2.38 22.55 12.17
CA LYS A 252 -1.51 23.40 11.34
C LYS A 252 -0.27 23.93 12.08
N LYS A 253 -0.35 24.09 13.41
CA LYS A 253 0.76 24.54 14.27
C LYS A 253 1.67 23.39 14.68
N ASN A 254 1.30 22.14 14.38
CA ASN A 254 1.97 20.94 14.81
C ASN A 254 2.43 20.10 13.60
N PRO A 255 3.40 20.57 12.81
CA PRO A 255 3.92 19.80 11.70
C PRO A 255 4.56 18.48 12.18
N VAL A 256 4.46 17.43 11.38
CA VAL A 256 5.06 16.11 11.67
C VAL A 256 6.59 16.20 11.61
N SER A 257 7.12 16.97 10.65
CA SER A 257 8.55 17.27 10.49
C SER A 257 8.73 18.72 10.03
N LEU A 258 9.86 19.34 10.39
CA LEU A 258 10.22 20.68 9.96
C LEU A 258 11.03 20.69 8.66
N THR A 259 11.56 19.54 8.24
CA THR A 259 12.51 19.41 7.13
C THR A 259 11.94 18.62 5.94
N LEU A 260 10.82 17.92 6.12
CA LEU A 260 10.25 16.97 5.13
C LEU A 260 8.82 17.30 4.69
#